data_AF-A0A328B7V2-F1
#
_entry.id   AF-A0A328B7V2-F1
#
_cell.length_a   1.000
_cell.length_b   1.000
_cell.length_c   1.000
_cell.angle_alpha   90.00
_cell.angle_beta   90.00
_cell.angle_gamma   90.00
#
_symmetry.space_group_name_H-M   'P 1'
#
loop_
_entity.id
_entity.type
_entity.pdbx_description
1 polymer ?
#
loop_
_entity_poly.entity_id
_entity_poly.type
_entity_poly.pdbx_seq_one_letter_code
_entity_poly.pdbx_strand_id
1 'polypeptide(L)'
;MKVIGTGGTSSVGGPRQARPGAAAGGFRLPGPEAAIGPSQTSSTSSVGGVMGVDALLALQDVGGPLERKRRAVGRAGRILDVLDEVKVALLGGELSAQDLDRLQRAVRDERSRTDDPRLEAVLDEVELRAAVEIAKLEQARHAA
;
A
#
# COMPACT_ATOMS: atom_id res chain seq x y z
N MET A 1 36.40 -20.94 -9.43
CA MET A 1 35.18 -20.32 -10.02
C MET A 1 35.28 -18.82 -9.86
N LYS A 2 35.32 -18.06 -10.95
CA LYS A 2 35.36 -16.59 -10.97
C LYS A 2 34.08 -16.13 -11.66
N VAL A 3 33.15 -15.54 -10.91
CA VAL A 3 31.89 -15.01 -11.45
C VAL A 3 32.08 -13.53 -11.77
N ILE A 4 31.91 -13.19 -13.05
CA ILE A 4 32.06 -11.85 -13.62
C ILE A 4 30.68 -11.18 -13.61
N GLY A 5 30.70 -9.87 -13.34
CA GLY A 5 29.56 -9.03 -12.99
C GLY A 5 28.44 -8.90 -14.02
N THR A 6 27.34 -8.33 -13.51
CA THR A 6 26.04 -8.15 -14.13
C THR A 6 26.10 -7.31 -15.40
N GLY A 7 25.73 -7.93 -16.52
CA GLY A 7 25.52 -7.26 -17.81
C GLY A 7 24.37 -6.24 -17.76
N GLY A 8 24.58 -5.10 -18.40
CA GLY A 8 23.62 -4.01 -18.51
C GLY A 8 22.36 -4.40 -19.28
N THR A 9 21.27 -3.73 -18.93
CA THR A 9 19.97 -3.88 -19.56
C THR A 9 19.96 -3.18 -20.93
N SER A 10 19.73 -3.96 -21.97
CA SER A 10 19.40 -3.48 -23.31
C SER A 10 17.90 -3.68 -23.60
N SER A 11 17.38 -2.87 -24.54
CA SER A 11 15.98 -2.68 -24.98
C SER A 11 15.30 -1.49 -24.27
N VAL A 12 14.72 -0.51 -24.97
CA VAL A 12 13.90 -0.55 -26.19
C VAL A 12 14.14 0.73 -27.03
N GLY A 13 14.33 0.55 -28.34
CA GLY A 13 14.34 1.65 -29.32
C GLY A 13 12.92 1.93 -29.84
N GLY A 14 12.42 3.14 -29.58
CA GLY A 14 11.18 3.71 -30.14
C GLY A 14 11.47 4.81 -31.17
N PRO A 15 10.47 5.27 -31.95
CA PRO A 15 10.59 5.40 -33.40
C PRO A 15 11.36 6.62 -33.92
N ARG A 16 12.03 6.38 -35.06
CA ARG A 16 12.78 7.38 -35.84
C ARG A 16 11.87 8.49 -36.38
N GLN A 17 12.34 9.71 -36.22
CA GLN A 17 11.78 10.94 -36.78
C GLN A 17 11.72 10.86 -38.31
N ALA A 18 10.51 10.97 -38.86
CA ALA A 18 10.29 11.06 -40.30
C ALA A 18 10.80 12.43 -40.80
N ARG A 19 11.74 12.40 -41.75
CA ARG A 19 12.13 13.57 -42.54
C ARG A 19 10.95 13.95 -43.45
N PRO A 20 10.55 15.23 -43.54
CA PRO A 20 9.61 15.64 -44.56
C PRO A 20 10.30 15.49 -45.93
N GLY A 21 9.78 14.56 -46.73
CA GLY A 21 10.16 14.40 -48.13
C GLY A 21 9.77 15.64 -48.93
N ALA A 22 10.64 16.00 -49.86
CA ALA A 22 10.39 17.00 -50.88
C ALA A 22 9.10 16.66 -51.64
N ALA A 23 8.05 17.44 -51.40
CA ALA A 23 6.87 17.45 -52.24
C ALA A 23 7.09 18.46 -53.37
N ALA A 24 7.11 17.91 -54.59
CA ALA A 24 7.15 18.63 -55.85
C ALA A 24 6.09 19.73 -55.91
N GLY A 25 6.45 20.85 -56.55
CA GLY A 25 5.59 22.01 -56.73
C GLY A 25 4.31 21.72 -57.51
N GLY A 26 3.23 22.41 -57.14
CA GLY A 26 1.96 22.39 -57.86
C GLY A 26 0.99 23.48 -57.39
N PHE A 27 0.86 24.50 -58.25
CA PHE A 27 -0.21 25.51 -58.42
C PHE A 27 -0.62 26.44 -57.24
N ARG A 28 -0.46 27.75 -57.46
CA ARG A 28 -1.04 28.85 -56.65
C ARG A 28 -1.80 29.83 -57.55
N LEU A 29 -3.00 30.22 -57.13
CA LEU A 29 -3.80 31.30 -57.73
C LEU A 29 -3.43 32.65 -57.08
N PRO A 30 -3.31 33.76 -57.84
CA PRO A 30 -2.97 35.05 -57.27
C PRO A 30 -4.21 35.92 -56.95
N GLY A 31 -4.18 36.53 -55.76
CA GLY A 31 -4.87 37.79 -55.44
C GLY A 31 -5.89 37.73 -54.29
N PRO A 32 -6.26 38.87 -53.68
CA PRO A 32 -5.51 40.10 -53.43
C PRO A 32 -5.34 40.38 -51.91
N GLU A 33 -4.46 41.33 -51.63
CA GLU A 33 -4.12 41.93 -50.34
C GLU A 33 -5.36 42.38 -49.51
N ALA A 34 -5.47 41.92 -48.25
CA ALA A 34 -6.09 42.65 -47.14
C ALA A 34 -5.90 41.89 -45.79
N ALA A 35 -5.56 42.66 -44.77
CA ALA A 35 -5.36 42.28 -43.38
C ALA A 35 -6.56 41.53 -42.75
N ILE A 36 -6.29 40.65 -41.77
CA ILE A 36 -7.01 40.41 -40.50
C ILE A 36 -6.15 39.46 -39.64
N GLY A 37 -5.52 39.97 -38.58
CA GLY A 37 -5.30 39.17 -37.37
C GLY A 37 -6.63 39.12 -36.61
N PRO A 38 -7.06 37.97 -36.05
CA PRO A 38 -6.49 37.48 -34.79
C PRO A 38 -6.53 35.94 -34.66
N SER A 39 -5.38 35.31 -34.41
CA SER A 39 -5.36 33.93 -33.90
C SER A 39 -5.48 33.98 -32.38
N GLN A 40 -6.71 34.11 -31.86
CA GLN A 40 -7.00 33.76 -30.48
C GLN A 40 -6.88 32.25 -30.34
N THR A 41 -5.76 31.77 -29.79
CA THR A 41 -5.63 30.42 -29.26
C THR A 41 -6.51 30.33 -28.02
N SER A 42 -7.72 29.79 -28.18
CA SER A 42 -8.60 29.44 -27.08
C SER A 42 -7.90 28.39 -26.21
N SER A 43 -7.67 28.75 -24.96
CA SER A 43 -7.15 27.91 -23.90
C SER A 43 -7.99 26.66 -23.75
N THR A 44 -7.36 25.49 -23.89
CA THR A 44 -7.99 24.22 -23.52
C THR A 44 -8.22 24.20 -22.01
N SER A 45 -9.50 24.19 -21.68
CA SER A 45 -10.14 24.09 -20.38
C SER A 45 -9.42 23.22 -19.34
N SER A 46 -9.31 23.79 -18.15
CA SER A 46 -8.94 23.20 -16.87
C SER A 46 -9.61 21.85 -16.57
N VAL A 47 -8.86 20.75 -16.71
CA VAL A 47 -9.20 19.44 -16.11
C VAL A 47 -8.48 19.23 -14.76
N GLY A 48 -7.69 20.21 -14.29
CA GLY A 48 -6.90 20.09 -13.06
C GLY A 48 -7.66 20.30 -11.74
N GLY A 49 -8.87 20.88 -11.78
CA GLY A 49 -9.61 21.24 -10.56
C GLY A 49 -10.13 20.03 -9.79
N VAL A 50 -10.77 19.08 -10.49
CA VAL A 50 -11.49 17.96 -9.85
C VAL A 50 -10.52 16.89 -9.33
N MET A 51 -9.45 16.58 -10.09
CA MET A 51 -8.38 15.67 -9.65
C MET A 51 -7.61 16.19 -8.42
N GLY A 52 -7.51 17.52 -8.26
CA GLY A 52 -6.87 18.14 -7.09
C GLY A 52 -7.68 17.99 -5.80
N VAL A 53 -9.02 18.02 -5.88
CA VAL A 53 -9.88 17.89 -4.70
C VAL A 53 -9.93 16.44 -4.21
N ASP A 54 -10.01 15.46 -5.10
CA ASP A 54 -9.94 14.04 -4.73
C ASP A 54 -8.57 13.69 -4.10
N ALA A 55 -7.48 14.30 -4.58
CA ALA A 55 -6.16 14.16 -3.97
C ALA A 55 -6.07 14.79 -2.57
N LEU A 56 -6.77 15.91 -2.32
CA LEU A 56 -6.85 16.54 -0.99
C LEU A 56 -7.78 15.77 -0.04
N LEU A 57 -8.88 15.19 -0.54
CA LEU A 57 -9.76 14.32 0.24
C LEU A 57 -9.03 13.03 0.67
N ALA A 58 -8.24 12.44 -0.24
CA ALA A 58 -7.41 11.27 0.07
C ALA A 58 -6.34 11.56 1.14
N LEU A 59 -5.93 12.83 1.29
CA LEU A 59 -5.00 13.27 2.34
C LEU A 59 -5.70 13.61 3.66
N GLN A 60 -7.00 13.93 3.63
CA GLN A 60 -7.83 14.18 4.80
C GLN A 60 -8.41 12.90 5.43
N ASP A 61 -8.31 11.76 4.73
CA ASP A 61 -8.69 10.47 5.31
C ASP A 61 -7.75 10.13 6.47
N VAL A 62 -8.32 9.95 7.66
CA VAL A 62 -7.58 9.78 8.91
C VAL A 62 -6.87 8.42 8.90
N GLY A 63 -5.64 8.43 8.36
CA GLY A 63 -4.77 7.27 8.27
C GLY A 63 -4.93 6.50 6.95
N GLY A 64 -4.12 6.87 5.96
CA GLY A 64 -4.02 6.18 4.69
C GLY A 64 -3.57 4.71 4.81
N PRO A 65 -3.53 3.97 3.68
CA PRO A 65 -3.27 2.53 3.66
C PRO A 65 -2.00 2.09 4.40
N LEU A 66 -0.92 2.88 4.30
CA LEU A 66 0.35 2.59 4.97
C LEU A 66 0.25 2.66 6.50
N GLU A 67 -0.51 3.64 7.02
CA GLU A 67 -0.68 3.82 8.46
C GLU A 67 -1.60 2.73 9.04
N ARG A 68 -2.65 2.33 8.31
CA ARG A 68 -3.48 1.16 8.68
C ARG A 68 -2.65 -0.11 8.74
N LYS A 69 -1.82 -0.36 7.72
CA LYS A 69 -0.89 -1.49 7.70
C LYS A 69 0.08 -1.47 8.88
N ARG A 70 0.68 -0.32 9.18
CA ARG A 70 1.61 -0.16 10.31
C ARG A 70 0.92 -0.46 11.64
N ARG A 71 -0.29 0.06 11.85
CA ARG A 71 -1.10 -0.21 13.05
C ARG A 71 -1.45 -1.68 13.18
N ALA A 72 -1.88 -2.33 12.09
CA ALA A 72 -2.23 -3.75 12.08
C ALA A 72 -1.02 -4.63 12.42
N VAL A 73 0.14 -4.37 11.80
CA VAL A 73 1.40 -5.09 12.08
C VAL A 73 1.87 -4.85 13.52
N GLY A 74 1.84 -3.60 13.99
CA GLY A 74 2.23 -3.28 15.36
C GLY A 74 1.34 -3.95 16.41
N ARG A 75 0.04 -4.07 16.14
CA ARG A 75 -0.89 -4.84 16.99
C ARG A 75 -0.56 -6.33 16.99
N ALA A 76 -0.33 -6.93 15.82
CA ALA A 76 0.07 -8.34 15.76
C ALA A 76 1.39 -8.61 16.48
N GLY A 77 2.37 -7.70 16.37
CA GLY A 77 3.61 -7.75 17.14
C GLY A 77 3.35 -7.80 18.65
N ARG A 78 2.50 -6.90 19.16
CA ARG A 78 2.13 -6.91 20.60
C ARG A 78 1.46 -8.22 21.03
N ILE A 79 0.62 -8.83 20.19
CA ILE A 79 0.02 -10.13 20.49
C ILE A 79 1.10 -11.22 20.59
N LEU A 80 2.05 -11.24 19.64
CA LEU A 80 3.15 -12.19 19.64
C LEU A 80 4.06 -12.02 20.84
N ASP A 81 4.39 -10.78 21.23
CA ASP A 81 5.21 -10.50 22.40
C ASP A 81 4.55 -11.05 23.69
N VAL A 82 3.24 -10.82 23.85
CA VAL A 82 2.49 -11.35 25.02
C VAL A 82 2.40 -12.88 24.97
N LEU A 83 2.27 -13.49 23.80
CA LEU A 83 2.33 -14.96 23.65
C LEU A 83 3.70 -15.52 24.06
N ASP A 84 4.78 -14.83 23.74
CA ASP A 84 6.12 -15.23 24.15
C ASP A 84 6.33 -15.09 25.66
N GLU A 85 5.83 -14.01 26.28
CA GLU A 85 5.82 -13.86 27.74
C GLU A 85 5.04 -15.00 28.42
N VAL A 86 3.84 -15.31 27.94
CA VAL A 86 3.01 -16.43 28.43
C VAL A 86 3.77 -17.76 28.30
N LYS A 87 4.45 -17.98 27.17
CA LYS A 87 5.24 -19.19 26.94
C LYS A 87 6.39 -19.30 27.93
N VAL A 88 7.11 -18.21 28.20
CA VAL A 88 8.20 -18.19 29.18
C VAL A 88 7.66 -18.49 30.58
N ALA A 89 6.56 -17.85 30.99
CA ALA A 89 5.92 -18.09 32.29
C ALA A 89 5.44 -19.54 32.44
N LEU A 90 4.87 -20.12 31.38
CA LEU A 90 4.43 -21.52 31.37
C LEU A 90 5.61 -22.50 31.49
N LEU A 91 6.72 -22.22 30.82
CA LEU A 91 7.94 -23.05 30.94
C LEU A 91 8.60 -22.91 32.32
N GLY A 92 8.49 -21.75 32.96
CA GLY A 92 8.94 -21.52 34.33
C GLY A 92 8.02 -22.08 35.41
N GLY A 93 6.77 -22.46 35.05
CA GLY A 93 5.75 -22.88 36.01
C GLY A 93 5.12 -21.73 36.80
N GLU A 94 5.31 -20.49 36.37
CA GLU A 94 4.87 -19.27 37.05
C GLU A 94 3.67 -18.60 36.35
N LEU A 95 2.95 -19.33 35.51
CA LEU A 95 1.84 -18.76 34.74
C LEU A 95 0.74 -18.22 35.66
N SER A 96 0.44 -16.93 35.54
CA SER A 96 -0.51 -16.23 36.40
C SER A 96 -1.83 -15.91 35.71
N ALA A 97 -2.85 -15.58 36.52
CA ALA A 97 -4.12 -15.03 36.04
C ALA A 97 -3.96 -13.75 35.22
N GLN A 98 -2.93 -12.95 35.54
CA GLN A 98 -2.68 -11.67 34.93
C GLN A 98 -2.14 -11.83 33.51
N ASP A 99 -1.37 -12.88 33.24
CA ASP A 99 -0.80 -13.13 31.91
C ASP A 99 -1.90 -13.46 30.90
N LEU A 100 -2.90 -14.25 31.32
CA LEU A 100 -4.10 -14.52 30.52
C LEU A 100 -4.89 -13.24 30.23
N ASP A 101 -5.12 -12.40 31.24
CA ASP A 101 -5.85 -11.14 31.06
C ASP A 101 -5.11 -10.17 30.12
N ARG A 102 -3.78 -10.09 30.21
CA ARG A 102 -2.96 -9.32 29.25
C ARG A 102 -3.12 -9.84 27.83
N LEU A 103 -3.08 -11.15 27.62
CA LEU A 103 -3.27 -11.76 26.30
C LEU A 103 -4.67 -11.46 25.75
N GLN A 104 -5.72 -11.61 26.57
CA GLN A 104 -7.09 -11.27 26.19
C GLN A 104 -7.24 -9.80 25.81
N ARG A 105 -6.59 -8.87 26.54
CA ARG A 105 -6.59 -7.44 26.20
C ARG A 105 -5.91 -7.17 24.86
N ALA A 106 -4.73 -7.76 24.62
CA ALA A 106 -4.01 -7.60 23.37
C ALA A 106 -4.83 -8.08 22.15
N VAL A 107 -5.60 -9.15 22.31
CA VAL A 107 -6.50 -9.68 21.26
C VAL A 107 -7.78 -8.84 21.12
N ARG A 108 -8.27 -8.19 22.17
CA ARG A 108 -9.47 -7.33 22.11
C ARG A 108 -9.22 -5.96 21.48
N ASP A 109 -7.98 -5.50 21.40
CA ASP A 109 -7.62 -4.26 20.71
C ASP A 109 -8.23 -4.24 19.31
N GLU A 110 -8.75 -3.09 18.87
CA GLU A 110 -9.43 -2.96 17.58
C GLU A 110 -8.48 -3.22 16.40
N ARG A 111 -8.94 -4.04 15.44
CA ARG A 111 -8.20 -4.34 14.21
C ARG A 111 -8.51 -3.33 13.11
N SER A 112 -7.46 -2.71 12.58
CA SER A 112 -7.55 -1.95 11.33
C SER A 112 -7.49 -2.92 10.14
N ARG A 113 -8.50 -2.91 9.27
CA ARG A 113 -8.44 -3.65 8.00
C ARG A 113 -7.41 -3.04 7.06
N THR A 114 -6.63 -3.90 6.40
CA THR A 114 -5.68 -3.53 5.37
C THR A 114 -6.17 -4.00 4.01
N ASP A 115 -5.67 -3.36 2.96
CA ASP A 115 -6.02 -3.66 1.56
C ASP A 115 -5.18 -4.81 0.96
N ASP A 116 -4.28 -5.41 1.76
CA ASP A 116 -3.39 -6.51 1.35
C ASP A 116 -3.92 -7.86 1.88
N PRO A 117 -4.49 -8.71 1.02
CA PRO A 117 -5.11 -9.97 1.45
C PRO A 117 -4.10 -10.97 2.03
N ARG A 118 -2.83 -10.91 1.61
CA ARG A 118 -1.79 -11.80 2.15
C ARG A 118 -1.41 -11.40 3.56
N LEU A 119 -1.36 -10.10 3.83
CA LEU A 119 -1.14 -9.59 5.18
C LEU A 119 -2.31 -9.97 6.09
N GLU A 120 -3.55 -9.74 5.65
CA GLU A 120 -4.74 -10.08 6.45
C GLU A 120 -4.77 -11.57 6.83
N ALA A 121 -4.40 -12.47 5.91
CA ALA A 121 -4.31 -13.89 6.21
C ALA A 121 -3.29 -14.24 7.32
N VAL A 122 -2.14 -13.56 7.34
CA VAL A 122 -1.13 -13.75 8.40
C VAL A 122 -1.62 -13.16 9.73
N LEU A 123 -2.30 -12.00 9.70
CA LEU A 123 -2.90 -11.41 10.89
C LEU A 123 -3.98 -12.34 11.48
N ASP A 124 -4.79 -12.97 10.62
CA ASP A 124 -5.79 -13.97 11.02
C ASP A 124 -5.14 -15.18 11.70
N GLU A 125 -4.00 -15.67 11.19
CA GLU A 125 -3.26 -16.78 11.80
C GLU A 125 -2.75 -16.42 13.19
N VAL A 126 -2.23 -15.20 13.38
CA VAL A 126 -1.78 -14.71 14.69
C VAL A 126 -2.96 -14.64 15.68
N GLU A 127 -4.10 -14.11 15.25
CA GLU A 127 -5.31 -14.01 16.09
C GLU A 127 -5.89 -15.39 16.42
N LEU A 128 -5.94 -16.30 15.45
CA LEU A 128 -6.39 -17.67 15.65
C LEU A 128 -5.51 -18.39 16.67
N ARG A 129 -4.19 -18.24 16.56
CA ARG A 129 -3.24 -18.80 17.52
C ARG A 129 -3.50 -18.24 18.91
N ALA A 130 -3.63 -16.92 19.06
CA ALA A 130 -3.89 -16.30 20.35
C ALA A 130 -5.23 -16.77 20.96
N ALA A 131 -6.29 -16.90 20.16
CA ALA A 131 -7.58 -17.40 20.60
C ALA A 131 -7.50 -18.86 21.08
N VAL A 132 -6.78 -19.71 20.37
CA VAL A 132 -6.54 -21.11 20.76
C VAL A 132 -5.75 -21.17 22.07
N GLU A 133 -4.71 -20.36 22.23
CA GLU A 133 -3.93 -20.34 23.47
C GLU A 133 -4.76 -19.83 24.66
N ILE A 134 -5.58 -18.79 24.49
CA ILE A 134 -6.53 -18.35 25.54
C ILE A 134 -7.45 -19.51 25.95
N ALA A 135 -8.04 -20.22 24.98
CA ALA A 135 -8.94 -21.33 25.27
C ALA A 135 -8.24 -22.49 26.01
N LYS A 136 -6.99 -22.82 25.63
CA LYS A 136 -6.18 -23.84 26.33
C LYS A 136 -5.92 -23.45 27.78
N LEU A 137 -5.56 -22.19 28.02
CA LEU A 137 -5.28 -21.68 29.36
C LEU A 137 -6.55 -21.64 30.22
N GLU A 138 -7.69 -21.27 29.66
CA GLU A 138 -8.98 -21.35 30.36
C GLU A 138 -9.33 -22.79 30.73
N GLN A 139 -9.19 -23.74 29.80
CA GLN A 139 -9.41 -25.16 30.08
C GLN A 139 -8.50 -25.70 31.17
N ALA A 140 -7.20 -25.37 31.14
CA ALA A 140 -6.24 -25.79 32.16
C ALA A 140 -6.63 -25.26 33.56
N ARG A 141 -7.15 -24.03 33.64
CA ARG A 141 -7.63 -23.43 34.90
C ARG A 141 -8.92 -24.06 35.41
N HIS A 142 -9.79 -24.52 34.52
CA HIS A 142 -11.01 -25.24 34.91
C HIS A 142 -10.73 -26.68 35.37
N ALA A 143 -9.62 -27.27 34.94
CA ALA A 143 -9.24 -28.65 35.28
C ALA A 143 -8.39 -28.77 36.57
N ALA A 144 -7.81 -27.65 37.05
CA ALA A 144 -7.02 -27.56 38.27
C ALA A 144 -7.90 -27.27 39.49
#